data_AF-A0A3B8H988-F1
#
_entry.id   AF-A0A3B8H988-F1
#
_cell.length_a   1.000
_cell.length_b   1.000
_cell.length_c   1.000
_cell.angle_alpha   90.00
_cell.angle_beta   90.00
_cell.angle_gamma   90.00
#
_symmetry.space_group_name_H-M   'P 1'
#
loop_
_entity.id
_entity.type
_entity.pdbx_description
1 polymer ?
#
loop_
_entity_poly.entity_id
_entity_poly.type
_entity_poly.pdbx_seq_one_letter_code
_entity_poly.pdbx_strand_id
1 'polypeptide(L)' 'MIMSFRDKRSRLFFEGERVKAFHGFERQAMLRLDRLDAADRLLALNTPGNRLEGLKGDRKGQYSIRINDQWR' A
#
# COMPACT_ATOMS: atom_id res chain seq x y z
N MET A 1 -6.10 7.55 -6.93
CA MET A 1 -7.39 6.87 -6.67
C MET A 1 -7.19 5.38 -6.87
N ILE A 2 -7.52 4.55 -5.90
CA ILE A 2 -7.38 3.10 -6.01
C ILE A 2 -8.54 2.55 -6.82
N MET A 3 -8.24 1.90 -7.95
CA MET A 3 -9.27 1.36 -8.84
C MET A 3 -9.68 -0.08 -8.51
N SER A 4 -8.78 -0.86 -7.92
CA SER A 4 -9.05 -2.27 -7.59
C SER A 4 -8.09 -2.80 -6.53
N PHE A 5 -8.49 -3.90 -5.90
CA PHE A 5 -7.69 -4.62 -4.92
C PHE A 5 -7.59 -6.10 -5.31
N ARG A 6 -6.37 -6.64 -5.34
CA ARG A 6 -6.15 -8.09 -5.48
C ARG A 6 -6.38 -8.83 -4.17
N ASP A 7 -5.98 -8.23 -3.05
CA ASP A 7 -6.13 -8.84 -1.72
C ASP A 7 -7.43 -8.39 -1.04
N LYS A 8 -8.23 -9.38 -0.61
CA LYS A 8 -9.52 -9.13 0.03
C LYS A 8 -9.37 -8.41 1.37
N ARG A 9 -8.30 -8.66 2.13
CA ARG A 9 -8.09 -8.03 3.43
C ARG A 9 -7.72 -6.56 3.26
N SER A 10 -6.88 -6.22 2.27
CA SER A 10 -6.58 -4.83 1.92
C SER A 10 -7.83 -4.05 1.53
N ARG A 11 -8.73 -4.65 0.73
CA ARG A 11 -10.01 -4.02 0.38
C ARG A 11 -10.89 -3.75 1.60
N LEU A 12 -11.13 -4.78 2.41
CA LEU A 12 -11.94 -4.65 3.63
C LEU A 12 -11.35 -3.58 4.57
N PHE A 13 -10.04 -3.60 4.76
CA PHE A 13 -9.36 -2.61 5.59
C PHE A 13 -9.52 -1.18 5.05
N PHE A 14 -9.43 -0.99 3.73
CA PHE A 14 -9.67 0.31 3.09
C PHE A 14 -11.12 0.79 3.24
N GLU A 15 -12.09 -0.14 3.24
CA GLU A 15 -13.51 0.13 3.48
C GLU A 15 -13.84 0.43 4.96
N GLY A 16 -12.84 0.42 5.85
CA GLY A 16 -12.99 0.72 7.28
C GLY A 16 -13.24 -0.49 8.16
N GLU A 17 -13.22 -1.71 7.61
CA GLU A 17 -13.40 -2.93 8.38
C GLU A 17 -12.15 -3.30 9.19
N ARG A 18 -12.37 -3.82 10.39
CA ARG A 18 -11.26 -4.28 11.23
C ARG A 18 -10.66 -5.56 10.68
N VAL A 19 -9.38 -5.52 10.33
CA VAL A 19 -8.61 -6.70 9.90
C VAL A 19 -7.60 -7.07 10.97
N LYS A 20 -7.86 -8.17 11.69
CA LYS A 20 -7.01 -8.65 12.80
C LYS A 20 -5.52 -8.76 12.44
N ALA A 21 -5.20 -9.16 11.20
CA ALA A 21 -3.83 -9.30 10.74
C ALA A 21 -3.06 -7.97 10.64
N PHE A 22 -3.78 -6.84 10.53
CA PHE A 22 -3.19 -5.52 10.35
C PHE A 22 -3.09 -4.74 11.67
N HIS A 23 -3.67 -5.24 12.76
CA HIS A 23 -3.77 -4.57 14.05
C HIS A 23 -2.46 -3.96 14.56
N GLY A 24 -1.32 -4.65 14.37
CA GLY A 24 -0.02 -4.15 14.81
C GLY A 24 0.52 -2.96 14.02
N PHE A 25 -0.07 -2.63 12.87
CA PHE A 25 0.42 -1.60 11.95
C PHE A 25 -0.70 -0.84 11.21
N GLU A 26 -1.95 -0.86 11.72
CA GLU A 26 -3.13 -0.28 11.05
C GLU A 26 -2.88 1.18 10.65
N ARG A 27 -2.34 1.99 11.57
CA ARG A 27 -2.04 3.40 11.30
C ARG A 27 -1.08 3.58 10.13
N GLN A 28 -0.04 2.74 10.04
CA GLN A 28 0.92 2.81 8.94
C GLN A 28 0.29 2.35 7.63
N ALA A 29 -0.48 1.25 7.66
CA ALA A 29 -1.20 0.75 6.49
C ALA A 29 -2.18 1.79 5.94
N MET A 30 -2.98 2.43 6.81
CA MET A 30 -3.96 3.44 6.41
C MET A 30 -3.27 4.63 5.74
N LEU A 31 -2.21 5.17 6.35
CA LEU A 31 -1.41 6.26 5.76
C LEU A 31 -0.77 5.91 4.41
N ARG A 32 -0.52 4.62 4.12
CA ARG A 32 -0.04 4.19 2.80
C ARG A 32 -1.19 4.10 1.80
N LEU A 33 -2.33 3.55 2.21
CA LEU A 33 -3.52 3.48 1.38
C LEU A 33 -4.05 4.86 1.00
N ASP A 34 -4.12 5.79 1.96
CA ASP A 34 -4.53 7.18 1.71
C ASP A 34 -3.62 7.86 0.67
N ARG A 35 -2.30 7.62 0.75
CA ARG A 35 -1.34 8.16 -0.22
C ARG A 35 -1.50 7.51 -1.60
N LEU A 36 -1.73 6.19 -1.66
CA LEU A 36 -2.01 5.50 -2.92
C LEU A 36 -3.31 6.02 -3.56
N ASP A 37 -4.32 6.30 -2.73
CA ASP A 37 -5.59 6.83 -3.19
C ASP A 37 -5.49 8.31 -3.61
N ALA A 38 -4.66 9.11 -2.95
CA ALA A 38 -4.44 10.51 -3.32
C ALA A 38 -3.44 10.71 -4.47
N ALA A 39 -2.59 9.73 -4.79
CA ALA A 39 -1.55 9.88 -5.80
C ALA A 39 -2.12 10.05 -7.22
N ASP A 40 -1.65 11.09 -7.89
CA ASP A 40 -1.92 11.42 -9.30
C ASP A 40 -0.92 10.75 -10.26
N ARG A 41 0.30 10.51 -9.78
CA ARG A 41 1.38 9.85 -10.51
C ARG A 41 2.28 9.07 -9.58
N LEU A 42 3.00 8.08 -10.12
CA LEU A 42 3.92 7.24 -9.37
C LEU A 42 4.96 8.04 -8.57
N LEU A 43 5.49 9.12 -9.15
CA LEU A 43 6.52 9.94 -8.51
C LEU A 43 6.03 10.57 -7.20
N ALA A 44 4.72 10.83 -7.05
CA ALA A 44 4.15 11.36 -5.82
C ALA A 44 4.29 10.38 -4.64
N LEU A 45 4.47 9.08 -4.92
CA LEU A 45 4.70 8.06 -3.90
C LEU A 45 6.18 7.96 -3.47
N ASN A 46 7.09 8.65 -4.15
CA ASN A 46 8.51 8.68 -3.79
C ASN A 46 8.80 9.66 -2.64
N THR A 47 8.18 9.42 -1.49
CA THR A 47 8.35 10.22 -0.29
C THR A 47 9.27 9.52 0.72
N PRO A 48 9.92 10.28 1.62
CA PRO A 48 10.66 9.69 2.73
C PRO A 48 9.81 8.64 3.48
N GLY A 49 10.39 7.46 3.70
CA GLY A 49 9.75 6.36 4.40
C GLY A 49 8.86 5.44 3.55
N ASN A 50 8.37 5.84 2.37
CA ASN A 50 7.60 4.93 1.48
C ASN A 50 8.46 3.81 0.88
N ARG A 51 9.79 4.00 0.83
CA ARG A 51 10.76 3.06 0.22
C ARG A 51 10.20 2.47 -1.09
N LEU A 52 9.81 3.35 -2.02
CA LEU A 52 9.19 2.97 -3.29
C LEU A 52 10.15 2.11 -4.10
N GLU A 53 9.72 0.90 -4.45
CA GLU A 53 10.53 -0.07 -5.17
C GLU A 53 9.80 -0.57 -6.41
N GLY A 54 10.48 -0.57 -7.56
CA GLY A 54 9.99 -1.21 -8.78
C GLY A 54 10.25 -2.72 -8.74
N LEU A 55 9.21 -3.53 -8.91
CA LEU A 55 9.32 -4.98 -8.87
C LEU A 55 9.94 -5.52 -10.17
N LYS A 56 10.59 -6.69 -10.05
CA LYS A 56 11.33 -7.36 -11.15
C LYS A 56 10.64 -8.66 -11.57
N GLY A 57 11.14 -9.27 -12.66
CA GLY A 57 10.61 -10.53 -13.21
C GLY A 57 9.17 -10.38 -13.72
N ASP A 58 8.31 -11.34 -13.39
CA ASP A 58 6.90 -11.37 -13.83
C ASP A 58 6.06 -10.20 -13.29
N ARG A 59 6.58 -9.46 -12.32
CA ARG A 59 5.94 -8.26 -11.74
C ARG A 59 6.52 -6.96 -12.29
N LYS A 60 7.30 -7.01 -13.37
CA LYS A 60 7.83 -5.80 -14.03
C LYS A 60 6.69 -4.83 -14.35
N GLY A 61 6.86 -3.57 -13.97
CA GLY A 61 5.85 -2.52 -14.10
C GLY A 61 4.94 -2.36 -12.88
N GLN A 62 5.05 -3.25 -11.88
CA GLN A 62 4.41 -3.06 -10.58
C GLN A 62 5.40 -2.42 -9.59
N TYR A 63 4.85 -1.75 -8.58
CA TYR A 63 5.61 -1.06 -7.56
C TYR A 63 5.14 -1.48 -6.17
N SER A 64 6.04 -1.44 -5.18
CA SER A 64 5.71 -1.66 -3.78
C SER A 64 6.15 -0.48 -2.91
N ILE A 65 5.38 -0.22 -1.85
CA ILE A 65 5.73 0.74 -0.80
C ILE A 65 5.76 0.02 0.54
N ARG A 66 6.80 0.23 1.33
CA ARG A 66 6.98 -0.54 2.56
C ARG A 66 6.12 0.02 3.70
N ILE A 67 5.44 -0.90 4.40
CA ILE A 67 4.78 -0.61 5.69
C ILE A 67 5.81 -0.82 6.81
N ASN A 68 6.42 -2.01 6.85
CA ASN A 68 7.46 -2.40 7.81
C ASN A 68 8.33 -3.52 7.22
N ASP A 69 9.16 -4.19 8.04
CA ASP A 69 10.09 -5.20 7.54
C ASP A 69 9.39 -6.45 6.96
N GLN A 70 8.15 -6.73 7.38
CA GLN A 70 7.36 -7.87 6.92
C GLN A 70 6.35 -7.50 5.83
N TRP A 71 5.78 -6.30 5.89
CA TRP A 71 4.63 -5.87 5.08
C TRP A 71 4.99 -4.77 4.08
N ARG A 72 4.47 -4.90 2.87
CA ARG A 72 4.61 -3.97 1.74
C ARG A 72 3.35 -3.96 0.89
#